data_AF-A0A948E785-F1
#
_entry.id   AF-A0A948E785-F1
#
_cell.length_a   1.000
_cell.length_b   1.000
_cell.length_c   1.000
_cell.angle_alpha   90.00
_cell.angle_beta   90.00
_cell.angle_gamma   90.00
#
_symmetry.space_group_name_H-M   'P 1'
#
loop_
_entity.id
_entity.type
_entity.pdbx_description
1 polymer ?
#
loop_
_entity_poly.entity_id
_entity_poly.type
_entity_poly.pdbx_seq_one_letter_code
_entity_poly.pdbx_strand_id
1 'polypeptide(L)'
;MDTNKISLILEAIGSPEVDPDLVVRLQAVIFASEYPVTIKKLKEFFEDYELDQIEQALVALFSLHEEMGIQLNRVGGGYLFTTAAACGGTVRQFM
;
A
#
# COMPACT_ATOMS: atom_id res chain seq x y z
N MET A 1 -9.69 9.25 -5.84
CA MET A 1 -8.98 8.55 -6.93
C MET A 1 -10.04 7.81 -7.73
N ASP A 2 -9.94 7.76 -9.06
CA ASP A 2 -10.93 7.05 -9.89
C ASP A 2 -10.62 5.55 -9.85
N THR A 3 -11.51 4.77 -9.25
CA THR A 3 -11.38 3.32 -9.05
C THR A 3 -11.14 2.60 -10.38
N ASN A 4 -11.69 3.11 -11.48
CA ASN A 4 -11.48 2.55 -12.83
C ASN A 4 -10.00 2.61 -13.25
N LYS A 5 -9.25 3.63 -12.82
CA LYS A 5 -7.82 3.73 -13.12
C LYS A 5 -7.01 2.69 -12.35
N ILE A 6 -7.39 2.40 -11.11
CA ILE A 6 -6.71 1.38 -10.30
C ILE A 6 -6.98 0.00 -10.85
N SER A 7 -8.23 -0.30 -11.26
CA SER A 7 -8.54 -1.57 -11.95
C SER A 7 -7.62 -1.84 -13.13
N LEU A 8 -7.39 -0.84 -13.99
CA LEU A 8 -6.48 -0.97 -15.14
C LEU A 8 -5.03 -1.25 -14.73
N ILE A 9 -4.56 -0.65 -13.63
CA ILE A 9 -3.20 -0.91 -13.15
C ILE A 9 -3.12 -2.30 -12.52
N LEU A 10 -4.14 -2.72 -11.77
CA LEU A 10 -4.24 -4.06 -11.20
C LEU A 10 -4.23 -5.14 -12.28
N GLU A 11 -4.91 -4.93 -13.40
CA GLU A 11 -4.80 -5.78 -14.59
C GLU A 11 -3.37 -5.83 -15.12
N ALA A 12 -2.71 -4.68 -15.26
CA ALA A 12 -1.36 -4.58 -15.81
C ALA A 12 -0.29 -5.26 -14.93
N ILE A 13 -0.48 -5.29 -13.61
CA ILE A 13 0.43 -5.94 -12.67
C ILE A 13 0.04 -7.40 -12.37
N GLY A 14 -0.99 -7.94 -13.04
CA GLY A 14 -1.40 -9.34 -12.91
C GLY A 14 -2.19 -9.66 -11.65
N SER A 15 -2.96 -8.70 -11.11
CA SER A 15 -3.85 -8.86 -9.95
C SER A 15 -5.28 -8.37 -10.22
N PRO A 16 -5.93 -8.75 -11.34
CA PRO A 16 -7.25 -8.25 -11.73
C PRO A 16 -8.38 -8.62 -10.75
N GLU A 17 -8.18 -9.66 -9.93
CA GLU A 17 -9.13 -10.13 -8.92
C GLU A 17 -9.18 -9.27 -7.66
N VAL A 18 -8.19 -8.41 -7.44
CA VAL A 18 -8.09 -7.58 -6.24
C VAL A 18 -9.10 -6.45 -6.32
N ASP A 19 -9.84 -6.24 -5.22
CA ASP A 19 -10.77 -5.12 -5.11
C ASP A 19 -10.00 -3.78 -5.15
N PRO A 20 -10.20 -2.95 -6.19
CA PRO A 20 -9.50 -1.69 -6.32
C PRO A 20 -9.87 -0.70 -5.21
N ASP A 21 -11.10 -0.73 -4.68
CA ASP A 21 -11.51 0.17 -3.59
C ASP A 21 -10.73 -0.13 -2.30
N LEU A 22 -10.58 -1.42 -1.98
CA LEU A 22 -9.77 -1.86 -0.84
C LEU A 22 -8.32 -1.37 -0.97
N VAL A 23 -7.71 -1.49 -2.15
CA VAL A 23 -6.33 -1.02 -2.38
C VAL A 23 -6.22 0.49 -2.11
N VAL A 24 -7.15 1.29 -2.61
CA VAL A 24 -7.16 2.75 -2.39
C VAL A 24 -7.30 3.08 -0.90
N ARG A 25 -8.20 2.39 -0.20
CA ARG A 25 -8.43 2.63 1.22
C ARG A 25 -7.24 2.20 2.08
N LEU A 26 -6.64 1.05 1.79
CA LEU A 26 -5.41 0.57 2.46
C LEU A 26 -4.26 1.55 2.25
N GLN A 27 -4.07 2.02 1.01
CA GLN A 27 -3.07 3.05 0.71
C GLN A 27 -3.28 4.30 1.58
N ALA A 28 -4.50 4.81 1.65
CA ALA A 28 -4.81 6.00 2.43
C ALA A 28 -4.55 5.80 3.93
N VAL A 29 -4.97 4.66 4.49
CA VAL A 29 -4.77 4.34 5.91
C VAL A 29 -3.29 4.22 6.25
N ILE A 30 -2.51 3.48 5.46
CA ILE A 30 -1.08 3.27 5.71
C ILE A 30 -0.30 4.57 5.51
N PHE A 31 -0.66 5.37 4.50
CA PHE A 31 -0.03 6.67 4.24
C PHE A 31 -0.25 7.66 5.38
N ALA A 32 -1.48 7.72 5.92
CA ALA A 32 -1.80 8.58 7.05
C ALA A 32 -1.20 8.10 8.37
N SER A 33 -0.68 6.88 8.43
CA SER A 33 -0.13 6.30 9.66
C SER A 33 1.32 6.74 9.86
N GLU A 34 1.61 7.35 11.01
CA GLU A 34 2.98 7.75 11.40
C GLU A 34 3.85 6.56 11.83
N TYR A 35 3.23 5.40 12.08
CA TYR A 35 3.87 4.18 12.57
C TYR A 35 3.45 2.96 11.73
N PRO A 36 4.27 1.88 11.70
CA PRO A 36 3.91 0.67 10.97
C PRO A 36 2.57 0.08 11.38
N VAL A 37 1.69 -0.14 10.40
CA VAL A 37 0.33 -0.69 10.61
C VAL A 37 0.35 -2.20 10.45
N THR A 38 -0.01 -2.95 11.49
CA THR A 38 -0.03 -4.41 11.42
C THR A 38 -1.22 -4.93 10.63
N ILE A 39 -1.06 -6.11 10.04
CA ILE A 39 -2.16 -6.78 9.34
C ILE A 39 -3.37 -7.03 10.25
N LYS A 40 -3.13 -7.35 11.53
CA LYS A 40 -4.19 -7.48 12.53
C LYS A 40 -4.98 -6.18 12.66
N LYS A 41 -4.29 -5.04 12.70
CA LYS A 41 -4.94 -3.74 12.82
C LYS A 41 -5.73 -3.37 11.57
N LEU A 42 -5.22 -3.72 10.39
CA LEU A 42 -5.94 -3.57 9.13
C LEU A 42 -7.22 -4.43 9.14
N LYS A 43 -7.14 -5.71 9.54
CA LYS A 43 -8.34 -6.58 9.63
C LYS A 43 -9.38 -6.07 10.62
N GLU A 44 -8.96 -5.49 11.74
CA GLU A 44 -9.87 -4.83 12.69
C GLU A 44 -10.60 -3.63 12.09
N PHE A 45 -9.95 -2.87 11.19
CA PHE A 45 -10.53 -1.67 10.58
C PHE A 45 -11.36 -1.98 9.32
N PHE A 46 -10.94 -3.00 8.57
CA PHE A 46 -11.59 -3.49 7.35
C PHE A 46 -12.35 -4.78 7.69
N GLU A 47 -13.33 -4.67 8.59
CA GLU A 47 -14.04 -5.83 9.13
C GLU A 47 -14.81 -6.64 8.06
N ASP A 48 -15.30 -5.95 7.02
CA ASP A 48 -16.03 -6.53 5.89
C ASP A 48 -15.16 -7.34 4.91
N TYR A 49 -13.83 -7.24 5.03
CA TYR A 49 -12.90 -7.95 4.15
C TYR A 49 -12.27 -9.13 4.86
N GLU A 50 -12.14 -10.25 4.15
CA GLU A 50 -11.40 -11.41 4.63
C GLU A 50 -9.89 -11.12 4.67
N LEU A 51 -9.18 -11.88 5.50
CA LEU A 51 -7.75 -11.64 5.72
C LEU A 51 -6.94 -11.81 4.43
N ASP A 52 -7.28 -12.81 3.62
CA ASP A 52 -6.65 -13.09 2.33
C ASP A 52 -6.86 -11.93 1.32
N GLN A 53 -8.03 -11.32 1.29
CA GLN A 53 -8.32 -10.14 0.47
C GLN A 53 -7.44 -8.95 0.87
N ILE A 54 -7.25 -8.74 2.17
CA ILE A 54 -6.35 -7.70 2.69
C ILE A 54 -4.91 -8.00 2.30
N GLU A 55 -4.46 -9.25 2.42
CA GLU A 55 -3.11 -9.65 2.01
C GLU A 55 -2.87 -9.44 0.51
N GLN A 56 -3.81 -9.86 -0.33
CA GLN A 56 -3.73 -9.67 -1.78
C GLN A 56 -3.68 -8.18 -2.16
N ALA A 57 -4.52 -7.36 -1.52
CA ALA A 57 -4.52 -5.92 -1.75
C ALA A 57 -3.20 -5.25 -1.30
N LEU A 58 -2.60 -5.73 -0.20
CA LEU A 58 -1.28 -5.28 0.23
C LEU A 58 -0.19 -5.69 -0.75
N VAL A 59 -0.22 -6.91 -1.29
CA VAL A 59 0.73 -7.37 -2.32
C VAL A 59 0.61 -6.52 -3.58
N ALA A 60 -0.61 -6.25 -4.04
CA ALA A 60 -0.83 -5.34 -5.16
C ALA A 60 -0.28 -3.93 -4.85
N LEU A 61 -0.47 -3.44 -3.62
CA LEU A 61 0.04 -2.14 -3.19
C LEU A 61 1.58 -2.08 -3.14
N PHE A 62 2.26 -3.19 -2.80
CA PHE A 62 3.71 -3.32 -2.94
C PHE A 62 4.14 -3.15 -4.39
N SER A 63 3.55 -3.94 -5.30
CA SER A 63 3.88 -3.90 -6.73
C SER A 63 3.62 -2.52 -7.35
N LEU A 64 2.54 -1.85 -6.92
CA LEU A 64 2.23 -0.48 -7.35
C LEU A 64 3.34 0.52 -6.98
N HIS A 65 4.02 0.33 -5.85
CA HIS A 65 4.97 1.29 -5.31
C HIS A 65 6.44 0.83 -5.41
N GLU A 66 6.71 -0.35 -5.99
CA GLU A 66 8.05 -0.95 -6.04
C GLU A 66 9.08 -0.02 -6.69
N GLU A 67 8.71 0.58 -7.82
CA GLU A 67 9.59 1.47 -8.63
C GLU A 67 9.28 2.97 -8.41
N MET A 68 8.51 3.32 -7.37
CA MET A 68 8.13 4.70 -7.09
C MET A 68 9.05 5.36 -6.05
N GLY A 69 9.08 6.70 -6.04
CA GLY A 69 9.84 7.47 -5.04
C GLY A 69 9.31 7.33 -3.60
N ILE A 70 8.07 6.86 -3.44
CA ILE A 70 7.47 6.44 -2.16
C ILE A 70 7.20 4.95 -2.29
N GLN A 71 7.73 4.17 -1.36
CA GLN A 71 7.68 2.71 -1.36
C GLN A 71 6.93 2.20 -0.12
N LEU A 72 6.14 1.16 -0.30
CA LEU A 72 5.58 0.42 0.83
C LEU A 72 6.64 -0.54 1.36
N ASN A 73 6.84 -0.57 2.67
CA ASN A 73 7.82 -1.44 3.33
C ASN A 73 7.21 -2.20 4.51
N ARG A 74 7.76 -3.39 4.78
CA ARG A 74 7.41 -4.18 5.96
C ARG A 74 8.43 -3.89 7.07
N VAL A 75 7.99 -3.26 8.16
CA VAL A 75 8.84 -2.82 9.28
C VAL A 75 8.20 -3.26 10.59
N GLY A 76 8.95 -3.98 11.44
CA GLY A 76 8.48 -4.38 12.76
C GLY A 76 7.19 -5.21 12.76
N GLY A 77 6.94 -5.97 11.69
CA GLY A 77 5.71 -6.76 11.52
C GLY A 77 4.49 -5.99 11.01
N GLY A 78 4.63 -4.69 10.70
CA GLY A 78 3.61 -3.87 10.06
C GLY A 78 4.05 -3.32 8.70
N TYR A 79 3.17 -2.52 8.10
CA TYR A 79 3.36 -1.86 6.81
C TYR A 79 3.48 -0.35 7.00
N LEU A 80 4.45 0.28 6.33
CA LEU A 80 4.70 1.71 6.40
C LEU A 80 5.18 2.22 5.04
N PHE A 81 4.70 3.40 4.63
CA PHE A 81 5.27 4.10 3.49
C PHE A 81 6.54 4.84 3.90
N THR A 82 7.60 4.67 3.10
CA THR A 82 8.86 5.40 3.26
C THR A 82 9.32 5.91 1.90
N THR A 83 10.23 6.87 1.89
CA THR A 83 10.87 7.30 0.64
C THR A 83 11.81 6.21 0.13
N ALA A 84 11.88 6.05 -1.19
CA ALA A 84 12.84 5.15 -1.82
C ALA A 84 14.28 5.54 -1.45
N ALA A 85 15.15 4.54 -1.28
CA ALA A 85 16.53 4.76 -0.88
C ALA A 85 17.29 5.68 -1.87
N ALA A 86 17.01 5.54 -3.17
CA ALA A 86 17.57 6.38 -4.23
C ALA A 86 17.22 7.87 -4.05
N CYS A 87 16.09 8.18 -3.41
CA CYS A 87 15.65 9.55 -3.14
C CYS A 87 16.27 10.15 -1.87
N GLY A 88 17.00 9.38 -1.06
CA GLY A 88 17.47 9.81 0.25
C GLY A 88 18.39 11.05 0.23
N GLY A 89 19.19 11.21 -0.83
CA GLY A 89 20.00 12.42 -1.01
C GLY A 89 19.15 13.69 -1.18
N THR A 90 18.11 13.60 -2.01
CA THR A 90 17.15 14.69 -2.26
C THR A 90 16.32 15.01 -1.02
N VAL A 91 15.75 13.99 -0.38
CA VAL A 91 14.85 14.16 0.78
C VAL A 91 15.57 14.83 1.95
N ARG A 92 16.83 14.45 2.22
CA ARG A 92 17.63 15.06 3.30
C ARG A 92 17.88 16.56 3.14
N GLN A 93 17.74 17.13 1.94
CA GLN A 93 17.91 18.58 1.73
C GLN A 93 16.66 19.37 2.15
N PHE A 94 15.53 18.70 2.33
CA PHE A 94 14.25 19.32 2.72
C PHE A 94 13.89 19.14 4.20
N MET A 95 14.63 18.30 4.92
CA MET A 95 14.51 18.10 6.37
C MET A 95 15.44 19.04 7.13
#